data_AF-A0A2I1CPG7-F1
#
_entry.id   AF-A0A2I1CPG7-F1
#
_cell.length_a   1.000
_cell.length_b   1.000
_cell.length_c   1.000
_cell.angle_alpha   90.00
_cell.angle_beta   90.00
_cell.angle_gamma   90.00
#
_symmetry.space_group_name_H-M   'P 1'
#
loop_
_entity.id
_entity.type
_entity.pdbx_description
1 polymer ?
#
loop_
_entity_poly.entity_id
_entity_poly.type
_entity_poly.pdbx_seq_one_letter_code
_entity_poly.pdbx_strand_id
1 'polypeptide(L)'
;MSRTIHLAIFSNGARPAHYAVFIPTGDAGKVGKLIHVTGTTATGFFLEFKRNYDFNLTQRKHQLIPLAQVNSQYITDTVGTGQQSADTIARDRLESVATTVPPPGRSANPFDPSVSRPHRWNSHAY
;
A
#
# COMPACT_ATOMS: atom_id res chain seq x y z
N MET A 1 -18.29 3.84 -13.76
CA MET A 1 -18.66 4.26 -12.39
C MET A 1 -17.38 4.64 -11.66
N SER A 2 -17.44 5.22 -10.46
CA SER A 2 -16.24 5.51 -9.65
C SER A 2 -16.22 4.67 -8.39
N ARG A 3 -15.03 4.30 -7.93
CA ARG A 3 -14.79 3.47 -6.75
C ARG A 3 -13.99 4.28 -5.73
N THR A 4 -14.40 4.19 -4.47
CA THR A 4 -13.69 4.84 -3.36
C THR A 4 -12.48 3.99 -2.99
N ILE A 5 -11.28 4.56 -3.12
CA ILE A 5 -10.07 3.98 -2.54
C ILE A 5 -9.81 4.58 -1.16
N HIS A 6 -9.11 3.83 -0.31
CA HIS A 6 -8.92 4.18 1.09
C HIS A 6 -7.44 4.19 1.45
N LEU A 7 -7.05 5.06 2.38
CA LEU A 7 -5.81 4.93 3.12
C LEU A 7 -6.04 3.95 4.28
N ALA A 8 -5.32 2.83 4.26
CA ALA A 8 -5.29 1.88 5.35
C ALA A 8 -4.11 2.20 6.27
N ILE A 9 -4.41 2.45 7.55
CA ILE A 9 -3.43 2.72 8.60
C ILE A 9 -3.42 1.55 9.57
N PHE A 10 -2.31 0.82 9.64
CA PHE A 10 -2.14 -0.30 10.55
C PHE A 10 -1.26 0.08 11.73
N SER A 11 -1.80 -0.04 12.95
CA SER A 11 -1.05 0.20 14.18
C SER A 11 0.17 -0.74 14.29
N ASN A 12 1.29 -0.28 14.84
CA ASN A 12 2.53 -1.07 14.93
C ASN A 12 3.13 -1.06 16.34
N GLY A 13 2.27 -1.12 17.36
CA GLY A 13 2.68 -0.95 18.75
C GLY A 13 3.40 0.39 18.95
N ALA A 14 4.62 0.34 19.51
CA ALA A 14 5.47 1.51 19.71
C ALA A 14 6.18 2.01 18.44
N ARG A 15 6.12 1.27 17.32
CA ARG A 15 6.75 1.65 16.05
C ARG A 15 5.81 2.51 15.22
N PRO A 16 6.34 3.27 14.23
CA PRO A 16 5.50 3.98 13.27
C PRO A 16 4.48 3.05 12.59
N ALA A 17 3.28 3.59 12.37
CA ALA A 17 2.20 2.89 11.69
C ALA A 17 2.62 2.45 10.27
N HIS A 18 2.08 1.32 9.83
CA HIS A 18 2.24 0.86 8.45
C HIS A 18 1.09 1.39 7.61
N TYR A 19 1.40 1.97 6.45
CA TYR A 19 0.42 2.55 5.54
C TYR A 19 0.29 1.72 4.28
N ALA A 20 -0.93 1.64 3.76
CA ALA A 20 -1.24 1.02 2.48
C ALA A 20 -2.39 1.76 1.79
N VAL A 21 -2.46 1.68 0.46
CA VAL A 21 -3.66 2.04 -0.29
C VAL A 21 -4.54 0.80 -0.41
N PHE A 22 -5.79 0.90 0.04
CA PHE A 22 -6.78 -0.16 -0.06
C PHE A 22 -7.81 0.15 -1.13
N ILE A 23 -8.07 -0.85 -1.97
CA ILE A 23 -9.10 -0.82 -2.99
C ILE A 23 -10.06 -1.99 -2.71
N PRO A 24 -11.29 -1.72 -2.24
CA PRO A 24 -12.30 -2.77 -2.04
C PRO A 24 -12.58 -3.49 -3.36
N THR A 25 -12.88 -4.79 -3.35
CA THR A 25 -13.49 -5.49 -4.49
C THR A 25 -14.91 -4.98 -4.69
N GLY A 26 -15.34 -4.73 -5.93
CA GLY A 26 -16.55 -3.94 -6.19
C GLY A 26 -16.50 -2.51 -5.62
N ASP A 27 -17.65 -1.97 -5.21
CA ASP A 27 -17.77 -0.56 -4.81
C ASP A 27 -17.60 -0.31 -3.31
N ALA A 28 -17.70 -1.36 -2.48
CA ALA A 28 -17.64 -1.25 -1.02
C ALA A 28 -17.23 -2.58 -0.37
N GLY A 29 -16.80 -2.51 0.90
CA GLY A 29 -16.54 -3.68 1.72
C GLY A 29 -15.16 -3.70 2.36
N LYS A 30 -14.83 -4.86 2.93
CA LYS A 30 -13.59 -5.12 3.70
C LYS A 30 -12.66 -6.11 3.02
N VAL A 31 -13.05 -6.62 1.85
CA VAL A 31 -12.23 -7.51 1.01
C VAL A 31 -11.78 -6.72 -0.20
N GLY A 32 -10.52 -6.85 -0.60
CA GLY A 32 -10.00 -6.15 -1.75
C GLY A 32 -8.52 -6.36 -1.97
N LYS A 33 -7.87 -5.38 -2.59
CA LYS A 33 -6.41 -5.37 -2.76
C LYS A 33 -5.75 -4.27 -1.93
N LEU A 34 -4.55 -4.55 -1.45
CA LEU A 34 -3.66 -3.56 -0.84
C LEU A 34 -2.47 -3.32 -1.75
N ILE A 35 -2.13 -2.05 -1.91
CA ILE A 35 -0.88 -1.58 -2.49
C ILE A 35 -0.06 -1.02 -1.33
N HIS A 36 1.10 -1.59 -1.06
CA HIS A 36 1.96 -1.09 0.01
C HIS A 36 3.43 -1.33 -0.28
N VAL A 37 4.26 -0.65 0.48
CA VAL A 37 5.70 -0.87 0.49
C VAL A 37 6.05 -1.72 1.70
N THR A 38 6.92 -2.71 1.54
CA THR A 38 7.39 -3.59 2.64
C THR A 38 8.89 -3.79 2.53
N GLY A 39 9.53 -4.18 3.62
CA GLY A 39 10.99 -4.34 3.70
C GLY A 39 11.60 -3.68 4.94
N THR A 40 12.90 -3.45 4.90
CA THR A 40 13.67 -2.90 6.01
C THR A 40 14.72 -1.92 5.52
N THR A 41 15.24 -1.07 6.40
CA THR A 41 16.38 -0.19 6.07
C THR A 41 17.62 -0.98 5.64
N ALA A 42 17.79 -2.22 6.13
CA ALA A 42 18.92 -3.09 5.83
C ALA A 42 18.83 -3.75 4.44
N THR A 43 17.64 -4.19 4.04
CA THR A 43 17.41 -4.87 2.76
C THR A 43 16.92 -3.93 1.66
N GLY A 44 16.53 -2.71 2.02
CA GLY A 44 15.69 -1.86 1.18
C GLY A 44 14.22 -2.27 1.27
N PHE A 45 13.39 -1.47 0.61
CA PHE A 45 11.95 -1.66 0.53
C PHE A 45 11.54 -1.99 -0.90
N PHE A 46 10.40 -2.66 -1.05
CA PHE A 46 9.82 -3.01 -2.34
C PHE A 46 8.30 -2.84 -2.31
N LEU A 47 7.73 -2.59 -3.49
CA LEU A 47 6.29 -2.49 -3.71
C LEU A 47 5.70 -3.89 -3.75
N GLU A 48 4.66 -4.14 -2.96
CA GLU A 48 3.93 -5.40 -2.88
C GLU A 48 2.43 -5.14 -3.07
N PHE A 49 1.80 -5.99 -3.88
CA PHE A 49 0.36 -6.03 -4.08
C PHE A 49 -0.20 -7.25 -3.35
N LYS A 50 -1.02 -7.01 -2.32
CA LYS A 50 -1.82 -8.07 -1.69
C LYS A 50 -3.18 -8.14 -2.34
N ARG A 51 -3.61 -9.34 -2.73
CA ARG A 51 -4.88 -9.63 -3.39
C ARG A 51 -5.81 -10.34 -2.43
N ASN A 52 -7.11 -10.12 -2.57
CA ASN A 52 -8.15 -10.71 -1.72
C ASN A 52 -7.87 -10.55 -0.22
N TYR A 53 -7.28 -9.41 0.16
CA TYR A 53 -7.01 -9.07 1.55
C TYR A 53 -8.33 -8.81 2.26
N ASP A 54 -8.59 -9.53 3.36
CA ASP A 54 -9.80 -9.38 4.18
C ASP A 54 -9.49 -8.75 5.54
N PHE A 55 -10.01 -7.54 5.75
CA PHE A 55 -9.89 -6.84 7.03
C PHE A 55 -10.64 -7.53 8.18
N ASN A 56 -11.63 -8.40 7.90
CA ASN A 56 -12.30 -9.18 8.94
C ASN A 56 -11.43 -10.30 9.50
N LEU A 57 -10.49 -10.82 8.71
CA LEU A 57 -9.55 -11.86 9.13
C LEU A 57 -8.28 -11.26 9.76
N THR A 58 -8.15 -9.94 9.71
CA THR A 58 -6.98 -9.22 10.21
C THR A 58 -7.08 -8.98 11.71
N GLN A 59 -6.15 -9.55 12.48
CA GLN A 59 -6.05 -9.30 13.93
C GLN A 59 -5.42 -7.93 14.28
N ARG A 60 -4.71 -7.32 13.33
CA ARG A 60 -4.02 -6.04 13.52
C ARG A 60 -5.02 -4.88 13.55
N LYS A 61 -4.98 -4.04 14.60
CA LYS A 61 -5.81 -2.83 14.65
C LYS A 61 -5.49 -1.92 13.47
N HIS A 62 -6.52 -1.50 12.76
CA HIS A 62 -6.43 -0.73 11.54
C HIS A 62 -7.53 0.34 11.46
N GLN A 63 -7.28 1.35 10.64
CA GLN A 63 -8.27 2.35 10.24
C GLN A 63 -8.29 2.44 8.72
N LEU A 64 -9.49 2.60 8.15
CA LEU A 64 -9.71 2.91 6.74
C LEU A 64 -10.23 4.33 6.63
N ILE A 65 -9.51 5.19 5.91
CA ILE A 65 -9.90 6.58 5.65
C ILE A 65 -10.16 6.71 4.15
N PRO A 66 -11.34 7.20 3.71
CA PRO A 66 -11.57 7.49 2.29
C PRO A 66 -10.48 8.43 1.76
N LEU A 67 -9.80 8.03 0.69
CA LEU A 67 -8.67 8.77 0.13
C LEU A 67 -9.06 9.50 -1.15
N ALA A 68 -9.70 8.81 -2.10
CA ALA A 68 -10.11 9.40 -3.37
C ALA A 68 -11.18 8.54 -4.09
N GLN A 69 -11.84 9.14 -5.08
CA GLN A 69 -12.65 8.44 -6.07
C GLN A 69 -11.83 8.18 -7.33
N VAL A 70 -11.81 6.93 -7.80
CA VAL A 70 -11.10 6.52 -9.02
C VAL A 70 -12.09 5.89 -9.98
N ASN A 71 -12.00 6.22 -11.27
CA ASN A 71 -12.87 5.60 -12.26
C ASN A 71 -12.64 4.07 -12.31
N SER A 72 -13.73 3.30 -12.24
CA SER A 72 -13.72 1.85 -12.21
C SER A 72 -12.99 1.22 -13.39
N GLN A 73 -12.91 1.91 -14.53
CA GLN A 73 -12.16 1.44 -15.70
C GLN A 73 -10.65 1.28 -15.46
N TYR A 74 -10.10 1.92 -14.42
CA TYR A 74 -8.69 1.81 -14.05
C TYR A 74 -8.41 0.75 -12.98
N ILE A 75 -9.46 0.07 -12.49
CA ILE A 75 -9.38 -0.88 -11.40
C ILE A 75 -9.94 -2.21 -11.85
N THR A 76 -9.09 -3.23 -11.86
CA THR A 76 -9.49 -4.61 -12.13
C THR A 76 -9.61 -5.36 -10.80
N ASP A 77 -10.71 -6.07 -10.60
CA ASP A 77 -10.88 -6.95 -9.45
C ASP A 77 -10.03 -8.21 -9.59
N THR A 78 -9.62 -8.76 -8.45
CA THR A 78 -8.82 -9.99 -8.47
C THR A 78 -9.72 -11.15 -8.90
N VAL A 79 -9.34 -11.81 -10.01
CA VAL A 79 -9.99 -13.04 -10.47
C VAL A 79 -9.40 -14.26 -9.76
N GLY A 80 -10.21 -15.30 -9.52
CA GLY A 80 -9.75 -16.59 -8.98
C GLY A 80 -10.53 -17.07 -7.76
N THR A 81 -9.89 -17.92 -6.95
CA THR A 81 -10.50 -18.68 -5.84
C THR A 81 -10.84 -17.85 -4.59
N GLY A 82 -10.61 -16.53 -4.61
CA GLY A 82 -10.76 -15.66 -3.45
C GLY A 82 -9.68 -15.84 -2.37
N GLN A 83 -8.70 -16.72 -2.59
CA GLN A 83 -7.58 -16.89 -1.67
C GLN A 83 -6.69 -15.65 -1.65
N GLN A 84 -6.22 -15.27 -0.45
CA GLN A 84 -5.30 -14.16 -0.29
C GLN A 84 -3.94 -14.50 -0.89
N SER A 85 -3.37 -13.58 -1.67
CA SER A 85 -2.04 -13.75 -2.26
C SER A 85 -1.27 -12.44 -2.24
N ALA A 86 0.05 -12.52 -2.44
CA ALA A 86 0.93 -11.37 -2.55
C ALA A 86 1.86 -11.55 -3.75
N ASP A 87 2.05 -10.49 -4.52
CA ASP A 87 2.97 -10.46 -5.66
C ASP A 87 3.45 -9.02 -5.93
N THR A 88 4.36 -8.86 -6.90
CA THR A 88 4.92 -7.56 -7.31
C THR A 88 4.49 -7.15 -8.72
N ILE A 89 3.52 -7.85 -9.31
CA ILE A 89 3.12 -7.67 -10.70
C ILE A 89 1.83 -6.86 -10.76
N ALA A 90 1.91 -5.68 -11.36
CA ALA A 90 0.74 -4.84 -11.62
C ALA A 90 -0.20 -5.51 -12.63
N ARG A 91 -1.51 -5.46 -12.36
CA ARG A 91 -2.58 -6.09 -13.16
C ARG A 91 -3.59 -5.10 -13.72
N ASP A 92 -3.57 -3.86 -13.26
CA ASP A 92 -4.43 -2.80 -13.78
C ASP A 92 -3.69 -1.46 -13.89
N ARG A 93 -4.42 -0.44 -14.37
CA ARG A 93 -3.83 0.88 -14.60
C ARG A 93 -3.46 1.59 -13.31
N LEU A 94 -4.26 1.45 -12.25
CA LEU A 94 -3.95 2.04 -10.94
C LEU A 94 -2.64 1.46 -10.37
N GLU A 95 -2.48 0.15 -10.44
CA GLU A 95 -1.28 -0.56 -10.00
C GLU A 95 -0.07 -0.22 -10.86
N SER A 96 -0.26 -0.10 -12.18
CA SER A 96 0.80 0.32 -13.10
C SER A 96 1.30 1.74 -12.82
N VAL A 97 0.42 2.64 -12.34
CA VAL A 97 0.85 3.97 -11.91
C VAL A 97 1.61 3.88 -10.59
N ALA A 98 1.21 3.00 -9.67
CA ALA A 98 1.91 2.81 -8.40
C ALA A 98 3.37 2.35 -8.58
N THR A 99 3.70 1.60 -9.65
CA THR A 99 5.09 1.18 -9.94
C THR A 99 5.99 2.31 -10.42
N THR A 100 5.43 3.47 -10.81
CA THR A 100 6.23 4.62 -11.29
C THR A 100 6.93 5.37 -10.17
N VAL A 101 6.53 5.16 -8.92
CA VAL A 101 7.19 5.72 -7.73
C VAL A 101 8.05 4.64 -7.11
N PRO A 102 9.40 4.74 -7.21
CA PRO A 102 10.28 3.72 -6.67
C PRO A 102 10.22 3.70 -5.13
N PRO A 103 10.14 2.52 -4.51
CA PRO A 103 10.28 2.39 -3.07
C PRO A 103 11.68 2.85 -2.59
N PRO A 104 11.82 3.26 -1.31
CA PRO A 104 13.12 3.59 -0.75
C PRO A 104 14.10 2.42 -0.83
N GLY A 105 15.32 2.70 -1.32
CA GLY A 105 16.41 1.75 -1.34
C GLY A 105 16.96 1.41 0.05
N ARG A 106 17.94 0.52 0.08
CA ARG A 106 18.72 0.22 1.30
C ARG A 106 19.40 1.49 1.81
N SER A 107 19.37 1.70 3.12
CA SER A 107 20.17 2.74 3.77
C SER A 107 21.64 2.36 3.82
N ALA A 108 22.53 3.30 3.53
CA ALA A 108 23.98 3.13 3.75
C ALA A 108 24.31 2.88 5.23
N ASN A 109 23.49 3.43 6.15
CA ASN A 109 23.57 3.16 7.58
C ASN A 109 22.21 2.65 8.11
N PRO A 110 21.95 1.33 8.02
CA PRO A 110 20.62 0.78 8.29
C PRO A 110 20.27 0.67 9.79
N PHE A 111 21.26 0.78 10.68
CA PHE A 111 21.10 0.70 12.13
C PHE A 111 21.33 2.03 12.85
N ASP A 112 21.42 3.12 12.09
CA ASP A 112 21.62 4.45 12.66
C ASP A 112 20.37 4.89 13.45
N PRO A 113 20.45 5.08 14.77
CA PRO A 113 19.32 5.52 15.57
C PRO A 113 18.88 6.96 15.23
N SER A 114 19.71 7.76 14.56
CA SER A 114 19.43 9.16 14.21
C SER A 114 18.59 9.33 12.94
N VAL A 115 18.43 8.28 12.12
CA VAL A 115 17.74 8.34 10.80
C VAL A 115 16.20 8.21 10.92
N SER A 116 15.65 8.35 12.12
CA SER A 116 14.21 8.27 12.42
C SER A 116 13.36 9.44 11.88
N ARG A 117 13.88 10.27 10.96
CA ARG A 117 13.14 11.39 10.35
C ARG A 117 12.88 11.12 8.86
N PRO A 118 11.61 11.13 8.41
CA PRO A 118 11.32 11.08 6.97
C PRO A 118 12.01 12.25 6.28
N HIS A 119 12.70 11.96 5.19
CA HIS A 119 13.37 12.94 4.37
C HIS A 119 12.42 14.09 4.00
N ARG A 120 12.90 15.33 4.18
CA ARG A 120 12.29 16.53 3.62
C ARG A 120 12.05 16.29 2.12
N TRP A 121 10.85 16.60 1.67
CA TRP A 121 10.57 16.81 0.26
C TRP A 121 11.46 17.97 -0.21
N ASN A 122 12.48 17.68 -1.02
CA ASN A 122 13.17 18.73 -1.74
C ASN A 122 12.23 19.24 -2.82
N SER A 123 11.52 20.32 -2.53
CA SER A 123 11.00 21.22 -3.55
C SER A 123 12.20 21.87 -4.24
N HIS A 124 12.52 21.41 -5.45
CA HIS A 124 13.17 22.27 -6.42
C HIS A 124 12.11 22.68 -7.43
N ALA A 125 11.64 23.91 -7.22
CA ALA A 125 10.89 24.68 -8.18
C ALA A 125 11.89 25.47 -9.05
N TYR A 126 11.55 25.54 -10.34
CA TYR A 126 12.13 26.30 -11.44
C TYR A 126 13.43 25.77 -12.05
#